data_AF-A0A934R5I5-F1
#
_entry.id   AF-A0A934R5I5-F1
#
_cell.length_a   1.000
_cell.length_b   1.000
_cell.length_c   1.000
_cell.angle_alpha   90.00
_cell.angle_beta   90.00
_cell.angle_gamma   90.00
#
_symmetry.space_group_name_H-M   'P 1'
#
loop_
_entity.id
_entity.type
_entity.pdbx_description
1 polymer ?
#
loop_
_entity_poly.entity_id
_entity_poly.type
_entity_poly.pdbx_seq_one_letter_code
_entity_poly.pdbx_strand_id
1 'polypeptide(L)'
;MIPAGPVAGILLMVAGLLGEDDGAGLQPEMVLVDGADGFDPDSFVDAACSKLLWVRCRSALEMIKAADLLIHDGNLPFILLDATGLDRRELGDIPASAWWRMKQTAERNGSRVVIMAAAPLVPCAGLRLMLSADLSLRHFDADRSELLDRLRPVSQSLRRAT
;
A
#
# COMPACT_ATOMS: atom_id res chain seq x y z
N MET A 1 -16.03 -19.71 7.11
CA MET A 1 -16.09 -18.57 6.17
C MET A 1 -14.66 -18.12 5.97
N ILE A 2 -14.06 -18.40 4.82
CA ILE A 2 -12.65 -18.10 4.56
C ILE A 2 -12.61 -16.86 3.68
N PRO A 3 -12.13 -15.71 4.17
CA PRO A 3 -11.61 -14.68 3.30
C PRO A 3 -10.12 -14.53 3.58
N ALA A 4 -9.32 -15.31 2.88
CA ALA A 4 -7.91 -14.99 2.68
C ALA A 4 -7.62 -15.24 1.20
N GLY A 5 -8.17 -14.36 0.36
CA GLY A 5 -7.57 -14.13 -0.95
C GLY A 5 -6.11 -13.69 -0.77
N PRO A 6 -5.32 -13.63 -1.85
CA PRO A 6 -3.87 -13.35 -1.83
C PRO A 6 -3.45 -11.99 -1.24
N VAL A 7 -4.35 -11.24 -0.60
CA VAL A 7 -4.24 -9.83 -0.18
C VAL A 7 -4.08 -9.68 1.35
N ALA A 8 -3.94 -10.78 2.11
CA ALA A 8 -3.96 -10.78 3.59
C ALA A 8 -2.90 -9.87 4.28
N GLY A 9 -1.83 -9.49 3.58
CA GLY A 9 -0.81 -8.58 4.13
C GLY A 9 -1.25 -7.11 4.21
N ILE A 10 -2.22 -6.70 3.38
CA ILE A 10 -2.61 -5.30 3.25
C ILE A 10 -3.40 -4.80 4.45
N LEU A 11 -4.31 -5.65 4.92
CA LEU A 11 -5.20 -5.36 6.04
C LEU A 11 -4.42 -5.16 7.32
N LEU A 12 -3.30 -5.86 7.44
CA LEU A 12 -2.39 -5.80 8.56
C LEU A 12 -1.66 -4.47 8.61
N MET A 13 -1.09 -4.04 7.49
CA MET A 13 -0.33 -2.79 7.39
C MET A 13 -1.25 -1.56 7.46
N VAL A 14 -2.43 -1.62 6.83
CA VAL A 14 -3.46 -0.58 6.95
C VAL A 14 -3.94 -0.47 8.41
N ALA A 15 -4.21 -1.59 9.10
CA ALA A 15 -4.57 -1.56 10.51
C ALA A 15 -3.48 -0.95 11.41
N GLY A 16 -2.20 -1.27 11.16
CA GLY A 16 -1.07 -0.72 11.90
C GLY A 16 -0.80 0.77 11.60
N LEU A 17 -1.21 1.26 10.43
CA LEU A 17 -1.09 2.67 10.05
C LEU A 17 -2.30 3.51 10.47
N LEU A 18 -3.47 2.88 10.65
CA LEU A 18 -4.73 3.53 11.03
C LEU A 18 -4.99 3.57 12.55
N GLY A 19 -4.12 2.99 13.40
CA GLY A 19 -4.22 3.10 14.87
C GLY A 19 -3.08 3.96 15.45
N GLU A 20 -3.26 4.91 16.35
CA GLU A 20 -4.44 5.49 17.01
C GLU A 20 -4.37 7.04 16.96
N ASP A 21 -5.52 7.67 17.18
CA ASP A 21 -5.89 9.09 17.20
C ASP A 21 -4.82 10.21 17.20
N ASP A 22 -5.02 11.24 16.36
CA ASP A 22 -5.38 12.58 16.86
C ASP A 22 -5.87 13.51 15.71
N GLY A 23 -7.19 13.72 15.66
CA GLY A 23 -7.78 14.91 15.00
C GLY A 23 -8.68 14.65 13.79
N ALA A 24 -9.94 15.05 13.90
CA ALA A 24 -10.89 15.12 12.78
C ALA A 24 -10.50 16.25 11.81
N GLY A 25 -9.60 15.95 10.87
CA GLY A 25 -9.36 16.78 9.69
C GLY A 25 -10.51 16.63 8.67
N LEU A 26 -10.71 17.63 7.81
CA LEU A 26 -11.70 17.57 6.71
C LEU A 26 -11.23 16.68 5.54
N GLN A 27 -9.99 16.17 5.59
CA GLN A 27 -9.33 15.41 4.55
C GLN A 27 -9.05 13.98 5.02
N PRO A 28 -9.07 12.98 4.12
CA PRO A 28 -8.68 11.62 4.45
C PRO A 28 -7.21 11.61 4.90
N GLU A 29 -6.94 10.95 6.03
CA GLU A 29 -5.58 10.81 6.57
C GLU A 29 -4.72 9.88 5.69
N MET A 30 -5.38 9.00 4.94
CA MET A 30 -4.76 8.00 4.08
C MET A 30 -5.56 7.79 2.82
N VAL A 31 -4.86 7.57 1.70
CA VAL A 31 -5.46 7.09 0.45
C VAL A 31 -4.94 5.70 0.13
N LEU A 32 -5.85 4.76 -0.08
CA LEU A 32 -5.56 3.44 -0.60
C LEU A 32 -5.95 3.39 -2.08
N VAL A 33 -4.95 3.28 -2.95
CA VAL A 33 -5.15 2.92 -4.36
C VAL A 33 -5.05 1.41 -4.45
N ASP A 34 -6.21 0.76 -4.47
CA ASP A 34 -6.36 -0.68 -4.50
C ASP A 34 -6.32 -1.19 -5.94
N GLY A 35 -5.17 -1.72 -6.38
CA GLY A 35 -4.92 -2.12 -7.76
C GLY A 35 -5.81 -3.24 -8.27
N ALA A 36 -6.27 -4.13 -7.38
CA ALA A 36 -6.96 -5.37 -7.74
C ALA A 36 -8.37 -5.47 -7.15
N ASP A 37 -8.88 -4.40 -6.54
CA ASP A 37 -10.19 -4.37 -5.87
C ASP A 37 -10.30 -5.45 -4.76
N GLY A 38 -9.20 -5.62 -4.02
CA GLY A 38 -9.03 -6.67 -3.01
C GLY A 38 -9.24 -6.21 -1.57
N PHE A 39 -9.41 -4.90 -1.33
CA PHE A 39 -9.71 -4.35 -0.01
C PHE A 39 -11.14 -4.68 0.41
N ASP A 40 -11.29 -5.14 1.66
CA ASP A 40 -12.58 -5.46 2.27
C ASP A 40 -12.87 -4.47 3.41
N PRO A 41 -13.79 -3.49 3.23
CA PRO A 41 -14.11 -2.52 4.27
C PRO A 41 -14.79 -3.16 5.49
N ASP A 42 -15.51 -4.27 5.32
CA ASP A 42 -16.22 -4.96 6.42
C ASP A 42 -15.25 -5.60 7.42
N SER A 43 -13.97 -5.72 7.04
CA SER A 43 -12.88 -6.19 7.89
C SER A 43 -12.32 -5.11 8.85
N PHE A 44 -12.95 -3.93 8.92
CA PHE A 44 -12.54 -2.79 9.76
C PHE A 44 -13.75 -2.12 10.43
N VAL A 45 -13.47 -1.34 11.48
CA VAL A 45 -14.49 -0.49 12.13
C VAL A 45 -14.75 0.77 11.30
N ASP A 46 -15.99 1.26 11.32
CA ASP A 46 -16.44 2.44 10.55
C ASP A 46 -15.54 3.68 10.77
N ALA A 47 -15.08 3.90 11.99
CA ALA A 47 -14.21 5.03 12.32
C ALA A 47 -12.88 4.97 11.55
N ALA A 48 -12.30 3.79 11.36
CA ALA A 48 -11.07 3.63 10.58
C ALA A 48 -11.34 3.86 9.08
N CYS A 49 -12.45 3.32 8.57
CA CYS A 49 -12.88 3.51 7.18
C CYS A 49 -13.20 4.97 6.86
N SER A 50 -13.74 5.75 7.80
CA SER A 50 -14.07 7.16 7.59
C SER A 50 -12.85 8.06 7.31
N LYS A 51 -11.65 7.61 7.68
CA LYS A 51 -10.39 8.32 7.48
C LYS A 51 -9.67 7.92 6.17
N LEU A 52 -10.24 6.96 5.44
CA LEU A 52 -9.63 6.36 4.25
C LEU A 52 -10.36 6.81 2.98
N LEU A 53 -9.60 7.37 2.02
CA LEU A 53 -10.06 7.44 0.64
C LEU A 53 -9.68 6.15 -0.08
N TRP A 54 -10.67 5.35 -0.47
CA TRP A 54 -10.47 4.12 -1.22
C TRP A 54 -10.70 4.34 -2.71
N VAL A 55 -9.64 4.19 -3.50
CA VAL A 55 -9.68 4.23 -4.95
C VAL A 55 -9.58 2.81 -5.48
N ARG A 56 -10.66 2.34 -6.10
CA ARG A 56 -10.78 0.99 -6.64
C ARG A 56 -10.24 0.96 -8.07
N CYS A 57 -9.26 0.12 -8.31
CA CYS A 57 -8.69 -0.13 -9.63
C CYS A 57 -8.77 -1.62 -9.96
N ARG A 58 -8.66 -1.95 -11.25
CA ARG A 58 -8.74 -3.32 -11.77
C ARG A 58 -7.61 -3.67 -12.73
N SER A 59 -6.60 -2.81 -12.83
CA SER A 59 -5.41 -3.00 -13.65
C SER A 59 -4.25 -2.16 -13.16
N ALA A 60 -3.03 -2.54 -13.55
CA ALA A 60 -1.83 -1.75 -13.28
C ALA A 60 -1.92 -0.32 -13.87
N LEU A 61 -2.55 -0.17 -15.04
CA LEU A 61 -2.72 1.11 -15.70
C LEU A 61 -3.65 2.05 -14.92
N GLU A 62 -4.78 1.53 -14.42
CA GLU A 62 -5.70 2.30 -13.59
C GLU A 62 -5.04 2.75 -12.29
N MET A 63 -4.33 1.84 -11.61
CA MET A 63 -3.59 2.14 -10.38
C MET A 63 -2.58 3.27 -10.60
N ILE A 64 -1.79 3.22 -11.67
CA ILE A 64 -0.79 4.25 -11.98
C ILE A 64 -1.45 5.59 -12.32
N LYS A 65 -2.54 5.59 -13.10
CA LYS A 65 -3.29 6.83 -13.42
C LYS A 65 -3.88 7.47 -12.17
N ALA A 66 -4.52 6.66 -11.32
CA ALA A 66 -5.09 7.12 -10.07
C ALA A 66 -4.00 7.73 -9.18
N ALA A 67 -2.89 7.03 -9.01
CA ALA A 67 -1.77 7.52 -8.21
C ALA A 67 -1.15 8.80 -8.79
N ASP A 68 -0.98 8.91 -10.10
CA ASP A 68 -0.45 10.13 -10.75
C ASP A 68 -1.37 11.34 -10.48
N LEU A 69 -2.70 11.16 -10.58
CA LEU A 69 -3.66 12.22 -10.27
C LEU A 69 -3.59 12.66 -8.80
N LEU A 70 -3.59 11.70 -7.86
CA LEU A 70 -3.56 11.96 -6.43
C LEU A 70 -2.25 12.63 -5.99
N ILE A 71 -1.12 12.15 -6.52
CA ILE A 71 0.18 12.74 -6.24
C ILE A 71 0.27 14.13 -6.87
N HIS A 72 -0.29 14.35 -8.07
CA HIS A 72 -0.23 15.67 -8.69
C HIS A 72 -1.07 16.72 -7.96
N ASP A 73 -2.23 16.33 -7.42
CA ASP A 73 -3.09 17.19 -6.61
C ASP A 73 -2.36 17.73 -5.36
N GLY A 74 -1.57 16.87 -4.70
CA GLY A 74 -0.64 17.27 -3.64
C GLY A 74 -1.29 17.65 -2.31
N ASN A 75 -2.60 17.46 -2.15
CA ASN A 75 -3.31 17.71 -0.90
C ASN A 75 -3.36 16.48 0.03
N LEU A 76 -2.70 15.38 -0.34
CA LEU A 76 -2.82 14.09 0.36
C LEU A 76 -1.49 13.69 0.98
N PRO A 77 -1.38 13.63 2.32
CA PRO A 77 -0.09 13.43 2.98
C PRO A 77 0.44 12.00 2.86
N PHE A 78 -0.45 11.01 2.69
CA PHE A 78 -0.09 9.58 2.67
C PHE A 78 -0.90 8.79 1.64
N ILE A 79 -0.19 8.19 0.67
CA ILE A 79 -0.78 7.44 -0.44
C ILE A 79 -0.16 6.05 -0.47
N LEU A 80 -0.99 5.02 -0.32
CA LEU A 80 -0.63 3.61 -0.37
C LEU A 80 -1.16 2.97 -1.64
N LEU A 81 -0.29 2.42 -2.47
CA LEU A 81 -0.66 1.65 -3.66
C LEU A 81 -0.57 0.16 -3.35
N ASP A 82 -1.66 -0.56 -3.62
CA ASP A 82 -1.66 -2.01 -3.63
C ASP A 82 -1.45 -2.58 -5.03
N ALA A 83 -0.30 -3.22 -5.24
CA ALA A 83 -0.04 -4.00 -6.44
C ALA A 83 -0.01 -5.51 -6.16
N THR A 84 -0.37 -5.97 -4.96
CA THR A 84 -0.21 -7.38 -4.56
C THR A 84 -1.12 -8.33 -5.35
N GLY A 85 -2.32 -7.90 -5.72
CA GLY A 85 -3.27 -8.67 -6.52
C GLY A 85 -3.12 -8.50 -8.05
N LEU A 86 -2.19 -7.66 -8.52
CA LEU A 86 -2.02 -7.37 -9.95
C LEU A 86 -1.10 -8.37 -10.67
N ASP A 87 -1.33 -8.55 -11.98
CA ASP A 87 -0.51 -9.43 -12.81
C ASP A 87 0.92 -8.89 -12.97
N ARG A 88 1.91 -9.79 -12.87
CA ARG A 88 3.33 -9.40 -12.93
C ARG A 88 3.75 -8.84 -14.28
N ARG A 89 3.13 -9.26 -15.39
CA ARG A 89 3.43 -8.75 -16.73
C ARG A 89 2.92 -7.33 -16.86
N GLU A 90 1.67 -7.08 -16.46
CA GLU A 90 1.10 -5.72 -16.45
C GLU A 90 1.94 -4.75 -15.61
N LEU A 91 2.40 -5.19 -14.44
CA LEU A 91 3.27 -4.40 -13.58
C LEU A 91 4.66 -4.16 -14.20
N GLY A 92 5.19 -5.13 -14.94
CA GLY A 92 6.47 -5.03 -15.64
C GLY A 92 6.44 -4.09 -16.85
N ASP A 93 5.27 -3.89 -17.45
CA ASP A 93 5.06 -2.98 -18.58
C ASP A 93 5.03 -1.50 -18.15
N ILE A 94 4.97 -1.21 -16.84
CA ILE A 94 5.01 0.16 -16.33
C ILE A 94 6.41 0.75 -16.60
N PRO A 95 6.52 1.81 -17.41
CA PRO A 95 7.82 2.37 -17.76
C PRO A 95 8.50 3.01 -16.55
N ALA A 96 9.83 2.86 -16.46
CA ALA A 96 10.64 3.45 -15.38
C ALA A 96 10.41 4.96 -15.21
N SER A 97 10.13 5.67 -16.30
CA SER A 97 9.84 7.11 -16.29
C SER A 97 8.57 7.46 -15.51
N ALA A 98 7.55 6.60 -15.48
CA ALA A 98 6.35 6.83 -14.68
C ALA A 98 6.70 6.84 -13.19
N TRP A 99 7.48 5.86 -12.73
CA TRP A 99 7.96 5.79 -11.34
C TRP A 99 8.80 7.00 -10.93
N TRP A 100 9.73 7.42 -11.81
CA TRP A 100 10.56 8.60 -11.56
C TRP A 100 9.75 9.89 -11.46
N ARG A 101 8.77 10.08 -12.35
CA ARG A 101 7.88 11.26 -12.33
C ARG A 101 7.02 11.31 -11.07
N MET A 102 6.45 10.17 -10.66
CA MET A 102 5.69 10.07 -9.41
C MET A 102 6.56 10.41 -8.22
N LYS A 103 7.77 9.83 -8.12
CA LYS A 103 8.73 10.13 -7.05
C LYS A 103 9.05 11.62 -6.98
N GLN A 104 9.40 12.24 -8.11
CA GLN A 104 9.78 13.65 -8.14
C GLN A 104 8.61 14.55 -7.74
N THR A 105 7.39 14.21 -8.15
CA THR A 105 6.19 14.97 -7.79
C THR A 105 5.87 14.83 -6.30
N ALA A 106 5.95 13.61 -5.76
CA ALA A 106 5.75 13.31 -4.35
C ALA A 106 6.80 13.99 -3.44
N GLU A 107 8.07 13.99 -3.85
CA GLU A 107 9.13 14.69 -3.11
C GLU A 107 8.90 16.22 -3.13
N ARG A 108 8.41 16.77 -4.23
CA ARG A 108 8.16 18.22 -4.36
C ARG A 108 7.01 18.71 -3.48
N ASN A 109 5.94 17.93 -3.35
CA ASN A 109 4.76 18.32 -2.56
C ASN A 109 4.75 17.74 -1.15
N GLY A 110 5.75 16.93 -0.77
CA GLY A 110 5.85 16.32 0.55
C GLY A 110 4.94 15.10 0.77
N SER A 111 4.34 14.54 -0.29
CA SER A 111 3.50 13.34 -0.19
C SER A 111 4.36 12.12 0.14
N ARG A 112 3.89 11.30 1.10
CA ARG A 112 4.49 10.00 1.39
C ARG A 112 3.82 8.93 0.55
N VAL A 113 4.56 8.35 -0.39
CA VAL A 113 4.06 7.29 -1.27
C VAL A 113 4.67 5.95 -0.86
N VAL A 114 3.80 4.97 -0.59
CA VAL A 114 4.20 3.59 -0.28
C VAL A 114 3.56 2.67 -1.31
N ILE A 115 4.31 1.68 -1.77
CA ILE A 115 3.86 0.73 -2.78
C ILE A 115 4.10 -0.67 -2.24
N MET A 116 3.04 -1.46 -2.15
CA MET A 116 3.10 -2.87 -1.77
C MET A 116 3.02 -3.74 -3.01
N ALA A 117 3.90 -4.73 -3.10
CA ALA A 117 3.93 -5.65 -4.22
C ALA A 117 4.51 -6.99 -3.77
N ALA A 118 4.13 -8.07 -4.45
CA ALA A 118 4.65 -9.41 -4.20
C ALA A 118 6.11 -9.62 -4.65
N ALA A 119 6.73 -8.59 -5.25
CA ALA A 119 8.12 -8.57 -5.66
C ALA A 119 8.62 -7.12 -5.85
N PRO A 120 9.95 -6.92 -5.91
CA PRO A 120 10.52 -5.62 -6.27
C PRO A 120 9.93 -5.04 -7.56
N LEU A 121 9.22 -3.91 -7.43
CA LEU A 121 8.52 -3.27 -8.55
C LEU A 121 9.17 -1.94 -8.97
N VAL A 122 9.51 -1.08 -8.01
CA VAL A 122 9.86 0.32 -8.25
C VAL A 122 11.39 0.50 -8.30
N PRO A 123 11.99 0.84 -9.45
CA PRO A 123 13.46 0.95 -9.57
C PRO A 123 14.06 2.10 -8.75
N CYS A 124 13.33 3.22 -8.64
CA CYS A 124 13.79 4.44 -8.00
C CYS A 124 13.38 4.59 -6.52
N ALA A 125 12.89 3.51 -5.90
CA ALA A 125 12.43 3.51 -4.52
C ALA A 125 13.53 4.05 -3.58
N GLY A 126 13.17 4.98 -2.69
CA GLY A 126 14.10 5.54 -1.69
C GLY A 126 14.37 4.60 -0.51
N LEU A 127 13.40 3.72 -0.20
CA LEU A 127 13.50 2.66 0.78
C LEU A 127 12.80 1.41 0.21
N ARG A 128 13.34 0.23 0.49
CA ARG A 128 12.68 -1.05 0.20
C ARG A 128 12.72 -1.93 1.42
N LEU A 129 11.54 -2.33 1.87
CA LEU A 129 11.35 -3.27 2.96
C LEU A 129 10.80 -4.56 2.38
N MET A 130 11.36 -5.68 2.82
CA MET A 130 10.76 -6.99 2.64
C MET A 130 10.11 -7.36 3.97
N LEU A 131 8.81 -7.59 3.96
CA LEU A 131 8.10 -8.09 5.13
C LEU A 131 8.14 -9.61 5.11
N SER A 132 8.59 -10.21 6.20
CA SER A 132 8.51 -11.65 6.42
C SER A 132 7.79 -11.92 7.74
N ALA A 133 7.07 -13.03 7.79
CA ALA A 133 6.47 -13.53 9.02
C ALA A 133 6.51 -15.05 9.00
N ASP A 134 6.75 -15.63 10.18
CA ASP A 134 6.67 -17.07 10.38
C ASP A 134 5.21 -17.43 10.69
N LEU A 135 4.39 -17.43 9.64
CA LEU A 135 2.97 -17.77 9.72
C LEU A 135 2.78 -19.23 9.33
N SER A 136 2.04 -19.94 10.18
CA SER A 136 1.60 -21.32 9.97
C SER A 136 0.09 -21.42 10.16
N LEU A 137 -0.50 -22.56 9.76
CA LEU A 137 -1.93 -22.83 9.93
C LEU A 137 -2.44 -22.67 11.37
N ARG A 138 -1.56 -22.75 12.38
CA ARG A 138 -1.91 -22.54 13.79
C ARG A 138 -2.30 -21.11 14.11
N HIS A 139 -1.92 -20.15 13.26
CA HIS A 139 -2.20 -18.73 13.45
C HIS A 139 -3.45 -18.28 12.69
N PHE A 140 -4.25 -19.22 12.19
CA PHE A 140 -5.46 -18.89 11.43
C PHE A 140 -6.50 -18.17 12.30
N ASP A 141 -6.59 -18.54 13.58
CA ASP A 141 -7.48 -17.93 14.56
C ASP A 141 -6.78 -16.86 15.42
N ALA A 142 -5.53 -16.51 15.10
CA ALA A 142 -4.79 -15.51 15.86
C ALA A 142 -5.33 -14.10 15.58
N ASP A 143 -5.37 -13.27 16.63
CA ASP A 143 -5.80 -11.89 16.49
C ASP A 143 -4.86 -11.10 15.58
N ARG A 144 -5.41 -10.08 14.92
CA ARG A 144 -4.66 -9.22 13.99
C ARG A 144 -3.42 -8.58 14.64
N SER A 145 -3.52 -8.18 15.91
CA SER A 145 -2.40 -7.63 16.67
C SER A 145 -1.27 -8.65 16.88
N GLU A 146 -1.62 -9.92 17.13
CA GLU A 146 -0.61 -10.98 17.28
C GLU A 146 0.11 -11.25 15.95
N LEU A 147 -0.63 -11.23 14.83
CA LEU A 147 -0.04 -11.37 13.50
C LEU A 147 0.89 -10.20 13.17
N LEU A 148 0.54 -8.98 13.58
CA LEU A 148 1.35 -7.78 13.42
C LEU A 148 2.69 -7.87 14.16
N ASP A 149 2.67 -8.31 15.42
CA ASP A 149 3.87 -8.45 16.25
C ASP A 149 4.87 -9.46 15.67
N ARG A 150 4.40 -10.35 14.81
CA ARG A 150 5.23 -11.35 14.11
C ARG A 150 5.82 -10.85 12.80
N LEU A 151 5.34 -9.73 12.26
CA LEU A 151 5.92 -9.13 11.05
C LEU A 151 7.33 -8.63 11.34
N ARG A 152 8.29 -9.08 10.54
CA ARG A 152 9.67 -8.61 10.59
C ARG A 152 9.98 -7.82 9.33
N PRO A 153 10.20 -6.49 9.44
CA PRO A 153 10.68 -5.71 8.32
C PRO A 153 12.19 -5.95 8.16
N VAL A 154 12.59 -6.38 6.96
CA VAL A 154 14.00 -6.49 6.57
C VAL A 154 14.27 -5.44 5.51
N SER A 155 15.15 -4.48 5.82
CA SER A 155 15.60 -3.50 4.83
C SER A 155 16.44 -4.20 3.76
N GLN A 156 16.05 -4.05 2.49
CA GLN A 156 16.90 -4.46 1.38
C GLN A 156 17.86 -3.33 1.01
N SER A 157 19.14 -3.66 0.83
CA SER A 157 20.10 -2.69 0.31
C SER A 157 19.70 -2.29 -1.11
N LEU A 158 19.40 -1.01 -1.29
CA LEU A 158 19.12 -0.45 -2.60
C LEU A 158 20.46 -0.27 -3.31
N ARG A 159 20.73 -1.08 -4.33
CA ARG A 159 21.83 -0.77 -5.27
C ARG A 159 21.43 0.51 -5.99
N ARG A 160 22.10 1.62 -5.71
CA ARG A 160 21.97 2.84 -6.51
C ARG A 160 22.36 2.47 -7.94
N ALA A 161 21.41 2.53 -8.86
CA ALA A 161 21.72 2.61 -10.27
C ALA A 161 22.42 3.97 -10.48
N THR A 162 23.71 3.92 -10.74
CA THR A 162 24.53 5.05 -11.22
C THR A 162 24.15 5.41 -12.63
#